data_AF-A0A0L0DB37-F1
#
_entry.id   AF-A0A0L0DB37-F1
#
_cell.length_a   1.000
_cell.length_b   1.000
_cell.length_c   1.000
_cell.angle_alpha   90.00
_cell.angle_beta   90.00
_cell.angle_gamma   90.00
#
_symmetry.space_group_name_H-M   'P 1'
#
loop_
_entity.id
_entity.type
_entity.pdbx_description
1 polymer ?
#
loop_
_entity_poly.entity_id
_entity_poly.type
_entity_poly.pdbx_seq_one_letter_code
_entity_poly.pdbx_strand_id
1 'polypeptide(L)'
;MGKHQYTKLERVDVVESTKDVELVEVAAVEVEEPAAPVVDDATVPDDELYYGWLAERQYAVDVRSIWSRSWELYRNHAGLLTGGFVAVVFAHCLVGPGSLLGSYMGYGYLVMLMNGMRASNTTGFMKFNDLFSGFSLFVPLLGLMLTQAVLMISAIVAYIFAVIGLYFLIFIKLSAPAWVGYPYLAVVLALLYPLIYVSVGIHMAAPVLLEFHTRRIGVFASVGLAFKQLNKKFTSVVLFVTMLACFQVLGTLAFGVGIFFTAPLSIVLYMTLVKDMFGLNASEFRASECVVCV
;
A
#
# COMPACT_ATOMS: atom_id res chain seq x y z
N MET A 1 11.78 -9.98 35.47
CA MET A 1 10.50 -9.26 35.50
C MET A 1 9.37 -10.28 35.52
N GLY A 2 8.56 -10.29 36.59
CA GLY A 2 7.51 -11.30 36.81
C GLY A 2 6.32 -11.11 35.87
N LYS A 3 5.79 -12.21 35.34
CA LYS A 3 4.56 -12.20 34.53
C LYS A 3 3.35 -12.08 35.45
N HIS A 4 2.61 -10.98 35.35
CA HIS A 4 1.29 -10.87 35.95
C HIS A 4 0.27 -11.61 35.08
N GLN A 5 -0.34 -12.67 35.61
CA GLN A 5 -1.52 -13.30 35.02
C GLN A 5 -2.76 -12.52 35.47
N TYR A 6 -3.57 -12.07 34.52
CA TYR A 6 -4.89 -11.48 34.81
C TYR A 6 -5.94 -12.58 34.70
N THR A 7 -6.61 -12.88 35.81
CA THR A 7 -7.78 -13.75 35.84
C THR A 7 -9.00 -12.94 35.41
N LYS A 8 -9.63 -13.30 34.28
CA LYS A 8 -10.88 -12.69 33.83
C LYS A 8 -12.01 -13.18 34.74
N LEU A 9 -12.59 -12.28 35.53
CA LEU A 9 -13.78 -12.57 36.32
C LEU A 9 -15.01 -12.51 35.41
N GLU A 10 -15.58 -13.68 35.09
CA GLU A 10 -16.89 -13.77 34.45
C GLU A 10 -17.98 -13.52 35.50
N ARG A 11 -18.93 -12.66 35.14
CA ARG A 11 -20.09 -12.35 35.99
C ARG A 11 -21.06 -13.52 35.85
N VAL A 12 -21.15 -14.34 36.90
CA VAL A 12 -22.18 -15.38 37.01
C VAL A 12 -23.46 -14.70 37.48
N ASP A 13 -24.44 -14.56 36.58
CA ASP A 13 -25.79 -14.18 36.95
C ASP A 13 -26.45 -15.38 37.64
N VAL A 14 -26.70 -15.26 38.94
CA VAL A 14 -27.39 -16.27 39.74
C VAL A 14 -28.87 -16.24 39.37
N VAL A 15 -29.30 -17.21 38.56
CA VAL A 15 -30.72 -17.52 38.34
C VAL A 15 -31.16 -18.50 39.42
N GLU A 16 -31.98 -17.99 40.34
CA GLU A 16 -32.64 -18.77 41.38
C GLU A 16 -33.82 -19.52 40.76
N SER A 17 -33.69 -20.83 40.53
CA SER A 17 -34.85 -21.71 40.30
C SER A 17 -34.52 -23.17 40.59
N THR A 18 -35.16 -23.67 41.63
CA THR A 18 -35.20 -25.06 42.06
C THR A 18 -35.84 -25.98 41.02
N LYS A 19 -35.10 -27.01 40.57
CA LYS A 19 -35.56 -28.40 40.33
C LYS A 19 -34.46 -29.23 39.65
N ASP A 20 -34.24 -30.42 40.22
CA ASP A 20 -33.61 -31.61 39.65
C ASP A 20 -32.26 -31.43 38.92
N VAL A 21 -31.19 -31.55 39.70
CA VAL A 21 -29.80 -31.56 39.20
C VAL A 21 -29.49 -32.94 38.63
N GLU A 22 -29.71 -33.13 37.34
CA GLU A 22 -29.01 -34.15 36.56
C GLU A 22 -27.55 -33.71 36.38
N LEU A 23 -26.63 -34.52 36.90
CA LEU A 23 -25.19 -34.37 36.65
C LEU A 23 -24.90 -34.75 35.20
N VAL A 24 -25.03 -33.77 34.30
CA VAL A 24 -24.53 -33.89 32.93
C VAL A 24 -23.01 -33.70 32.99
N GLU A 25 -22.28 -34.74 32.64
CA GLU A 25 -20.83 -34.70 32.47
C GLU A 25 -20.51 -33.76 31.30
N VAL A 26 -20.13 -32.51 31.64
CA VAL A 26 -19.76 -31.50 30.64
C VAL A 26 -18.43 -31.94 30.04
N ALA A 27 -18.50 -32.50 28.83
CA ALA A 27 -17.31 -32.80 28.04
C ALA A 27 -16.42 -31.56 27.98
N ALA A 28 -15.14 -31.74 28.31
CA ALA A 28 -14.15 -30.68 28.27
C ALA A 28 -14.15 -30.07 26.86
N VAL A 29 -14.69 -28.86 26.75
CA VAL A 29 -14.53 -28.04 25.57
C VAL A 29 -13.05 -27.69 25.54
N GLU A 30 -12.31 -28.26 24.59
CA GLU A 30 -10.97 -27.77 24.23
C GLU A 30 -11.13 -26.30 23.86
N VAL A 31 -10.80 -25.42 24.81
CA VAL A 31 -10.65 -24.00 24.55
C VAL A 31 -9.42 -23.92 23.66
N GLU A 32 -9.66 -23.82 22.35
CA GLU A 32 -8.63 -23.50 21.37
C GLU A 32 -7.88 -22.26 21.90
N GLU A 33 -6.63 -22.47 22.29
CA GLU A 33 -5.77 -21.42 22.79
C GLU A 33 -5.76 -20.31 21.73
N PRO A 34 -6.12 -19.05 22.07
CA PRO A 34 -6.18 -18.00 21.07
C PRO A 34 -4.80 -17.93 20.41
N ALA A 35 -4.77 -18.15 19.10
CA ALA A 35 -3.55 -18.14 18.31
C ALA A 35 -2.72 -16.93 18.75
N ALA A 36 -1.49 -17.19 19.20
CA ALA A 36 -0.59 -16.17 19.70
C ALA A 36 -0.62 -14.97 18.71
N PRO A 37 -0.75 -13.72 19.20
CA PRO A 37 -0.86 -12.57 18.33
C PRO A 37 0.32 -12.62 17.37
N VAL A 38 0.02 -12.64 16.07
CA VAL A 38 1.04 -12.52 15.03
C VAL A 38 1.80 -11.25 15.36
N VAL A 39 3.02 -11.40 15.88
CA VAL A 39 3.89 -10.27 16.20
C VAL A 39 4.05 -9.51 14.90
N ASP A 40 3.56 -8.27 14.87
CA ASP A 40 3.68 -7.38 13.72
C ASP A 40 5.15 -6.96 13.57
N ASP A 41 5.92 -7.88 13.00
CA ASP A 41 7.35 -7.87 12.72
C ASP A 41 7.78 -6.75 11.77
N ALA A 42 6.84 -5.96 11.28
CA ALA A 42 7.06 -4.78 10.47
C ALA A 42 6.98 -3.46 11.26
N THR A 43 6.93 -3.48 12.60
CA THR A 43 7.03 -2.24 13.38
C THR A 43 8.50 -1.80 13.53
N VAL A 44 8.78 -0.52 13.25
CA VAL A 44 10.11 0.08 13.42
C VAL A 44 10.31 0.44 14.89
N PRO A 45 11.37 -0.04 15.57
CA PRO A 45 11.69 0.37 16.94
C PRO A 45 11.90 1.88 17.07
N ASP A 46 11.47 2.47 18.19
CA ASP A 46 11.57 3.91 18.44
C ASP A 46 13.00 4.35 18.81
N ASP A 47 13.79 3.44 19.38
CA ASP A 47 15.15 3.65 19.88
C ASP A 47 16.24 3.40 18.83
N GLU A 48 15.91 2.77 17.70
CA GLU A 48 16.86 2.46 16.64
C GLU A 48 16.96 3.53 15.54
N LEU A 49 18.17 3.73 15.03
CA LEU A 49 18.42 4.52 13.83
C LEU A 49 17.79 3.83 12.61
N TYR A 50 16.77 4.44 12.02
CA TYR A 50 16.00 3.87 10.92
C TYR A 50 16.87 3.35 9.75
N TYR A 51 17.93 4.08 9.39
CA TYR A 51 18.83 3.66 8.31
C TYR A 51 19.55 2.33 8.59
N GLY A 52 19.91 2.08 9.86
CA GLY A 52 20.54 0.84 10.30
C GLY A 52 19.55 -0.32 10.25
N TRP A 53 18.41 -0.15 10.92
CA TRP A 53 17.31 -1.13 10.92
C TRP A 53 16.90 -1.53 9.49
N LEU A 54 16.68 -0.54 8.63
CA LEU A 54 16.25 -0.75 7.26
C LEU A 54 17.34 -1.42 6.40
N ALA A 55 18.62 -1.20 6.70
CA ALA A 55 19.72 -1.86 6.00
C ALA A 55 19.69 -3.38 6.23
N GLU A 56 19.50 -3.79 7.49
CA GLU A 56 19.49 -5.19 7.93
C GLU A 56 18.18 -5.89 7.55
N ARG A 57 17.08 -5.15 7.50
CA ARG A 57 15.76 -5.69 7.19
C ARG A 57 15.75 -6.47 5.88
N GLN A 58 15.31 -7.72 5.98
CA GLN A 58 14.96 -8.54 4.83
C GLN A 58 13.43 -8.59 4.71
N TYR A 59 12.94 -8.70 3.49
CA TYR A 59 11.52 -8.91 3.23
C TYR A 59 11.35 -9.96 2.13
N ALA A 60 10.19 -10.61 2.14
CA ALA A 60 9.76 -11.53 1.11
C ALA A 60 8.50 -10.97 0.45
N VAL A 61 8.38 -11.14 -0.87
CA VAL A 61 7.16 -10.83 -1.60
C VAL A 61 6.30 -12.10 -1.65
N ASP A 62 5.67 -12.43 -0.52
CA ASP A 62 4.74 -13.55 -0.44
C ASP A 62 3.32 -13.05 -0.81
N VAL A 63 2.95 -13.28 -2.07
CA VAL A 63 1.66 -12.85 -2.62
C VAL A 63 0.48 -13.41 -1.81
N ARG A 64 0.59 -14.64 -1.31
CA ARG A 64 -0.51 -15.29 -0.56
C ARG A 64 -0.69 -14.63 0.80
N SER A 65 0.40 -14.41 1.53
CA SER A 65 0.38 -13.73 2.83
C SER A 65 -0.03 -12.26 2.71
N ILE A 66 0.46 -11.55 1.68
CA ILE A 66 0.05 -10.17 1.39
C ILE A 66 -1.45 -10.12 1.08
N TRP A 67 -1.95 -11.05 0.26
CA TRP A 67 -3.38 -11.12 -0.08
C TRP A 67 -4.26 -11.38 1.13
N SER A 68 -3.93 -12.38 1.97
CA SER A 68 -4.76 -12.71 3.14
C SER A 68 -4.85 -11.54 4.12
N ARG A 69 -3.72 -10.90 4.46
CA ARG A 69 -3.67 -9.73 5.35
C ARG A 69 -4.42 -8.53 4.76
N SER A 70 -4.21 -8.26 3.47
CA SER A 70 -4.88 -7.16 2.77
C SER A 70 -6.38 -7.37 2.65
N TRP A 71 -6.81 -8.60 2.38
CA TRP A 71 -8.23 -8.95 2.29
C TRP A 71 -8.92 -8.82 3.64
N GLU A 72 -8.26 -9.23 4.72
CA GLU A 72 -8.78 -9.04 6.07
C GLU A 72 -8.91 -7.56 6.45
N LEU A 73 -7.89 -6.75 6.17
CA LEU A 73 -7.99 -5.31 6.40
C LEU A 73 -9.11 -4.69 5.56
N TYR A 74 -9.21 -5.09 4.29
CA TYR A 74 -10.24 -4.58 3.38
C TYR A 74 -11.64 -4.98 3.84
N ARG A 75 -11.91 -6.26 4.15
CA ARG A 75 -13.24 -6.73 4.54
C ARG A 75 -13.74 -6.04 5.81
N ASN A 76 -12.84 -5.79 6.76
CA ASN A 76 -13.19 -5.18 8.05
C ASN A 76 -13.50 -3.67 7.91
N HIS A 77 -13.05 -3.03 6.83
CA HIS A 77 -13.18 -1.59 6.62
C HIS A 77 -13.64 -1.20 5.21
N ALA A 78 -14.32 -2.11 4.51
CA ALA A 78 -14.61 -1.96 3.08
C ALA A 78 -15.37 -0.67 2.75
N GLY A 79 -16.34 -0.30 3.59
CA GLY A 79 -17.13 0.92 3.42
C GLY A 79 -16.28 2.19 3.50
N LEU A 80 -15.36 2.26 4.47
CA LEU A 80 -14.48 3.42 4.64
C LEU A 80 -13.42 3.49 3.54
N LEU A 81 -12.84 2.36 3.15
CA LEU A 81 -11.83 2.29 2.09
C LEU A 81 -12.43 2.63 0.73
N THR A 82 -13.57 2.03 0.39
CA THR A 82 -14.28 2.32 -0.86
C THR A 82 -14.81 3.75 -0.87
N GLY A 83 -15.42 4.21 0.23
CA GLY A 83 -15.93 5.57 0.35
C GLY A 83 -14.81 6.64 0.27
N GLY A 84 -13.67 6.38 0.92
CA GLY A 84 -12.48 7.23 0.83
C GLY A 84 -11.91 7.27 -0.59
N PHE A 85 -11.83 6.12 -1.27
CA PHE A 85 -11.43 6.06 -2.67
C PHE A 85 -12.38 6.84 -3.58
N VAL A 86 -13.69 6.69 -3.41
CA VAL A 86 -14.70 7.46 -4.16
C VAL A 86 -14.54 8.96 -3.92
N ALA A 87 -14.28 9.39 -2.68
CA ALA A 87 -14.03 10.80 -2.37
C ALA A 87 -12.77 11.33 -3.08
N VAL A 88 -11.69 10.54 -3.13
CA VAL A 88 -10.47 10.86 -3.88
C VAL A 88 -10.74 10.98 -5.38
N VAL A 89 -11.50 10.04 -5.96
CA VAL A 89 -11.86 10.06 -7.39
C VAL A 89 -12.73 11.28 -7.70
N PHE A 90 -13.75 11.55 -6.88
CA PHE A 90 -14.63 12.71 -7.07
C PHE A 90 -13.86 14.01 -7.01
N ALA A 91 -12.91 14.14 -6.06
CA ALA A 91 -12.02 15.28 -5.99
C ALA A 91 -11.17 15.43 -7.27
N HIS A 92 -10.65 14.33 -7.83
CA HIS A 92 -9.93 14.37 -9.12
C HIS A 92 -10.80 14.82 -10.31
N CYS A 93 -12.11 14.54 -10.27
CA CYS A 93 -13.04 14.97 -11.32
C CYS A 93 -13.35 16.47 -11.28
N LEU A 94 -13.03 17.16 -10.17
CA LEU A 94 -13.19 18.61 -10.07
C LEU A 94 -12.09 19.31 -10.88
N VAL A 95 -12.47 20.03 -11.94
CA VAL A 95 -11.52 20.69 -12.86
C VAL A 95 -10.65 21.73 -12.12
N GLY A 96 -9.40 21.85 -12.55
CA GLY A 96 -8.45 22.84 -12.02
C GLY A 96 -7.91 22.47 -10.63
N PRO A 97 -8.10 23.31 -9.59
CA PRO A 97 -7.56 23.05 -8.25
C PRO A 97 -8.13 21.77 -7.60
N GLY A 98 -9.27 21.28 -8.10
CA GLY A 98 -9.86 20.02 -7.67
C GLY A 98 -8.97 18.80 -7.92
N SER A 99 -8.36 18.69 -9.12
CA SER A 99 -7.42 17.60 -9.41
C SER A 99 -6.23 17.58 -8.45
N LEU A 100 -5.75 18.76 -8.04
CA LEU A 100 -4.67 18.89 -7.08
C LEU A 100 -5.13 18.44 -5.68
N LEU A 101 -6.32 18.88 -5.24
CA LEU A 101 -6.97 18.41 -4.01
C LEU A 101 -7.11 16.89 -4.01
N GLY A 102 -7.58 16.29 -5.11
CA GLY A 102 -7.71 14.86 -5.26
C GLY A 102 -6.38 14.13 -5.07
N SER A 103 -5.28 14.66 -5.62
CA SER A 103 -3.96 14.04 -5.47
C SER A 103 -3.47 14.07 -4.01
N TYR A 104 -3.66 15.17 -3.29
CA TYR A 104 -3.33 15.24 -1.86
C TYR A 104 -4.23 14.35 -1.01
N MET A 105 -5.52 14.27 -1.35
CA MET A 105 -6.42 13.29 -0.73
C MET A 105 -5.98 11.86 -1.01
N GLY A 106 -5.40 11.58 -2.19
CA GLY A 106 -4.79 10.31 -2.52
C GLY A 106 -3.61 9.95 -1.60
N TYR A 107 -2.75 10.92 -1.26
CA TYR A 107 -1.71 10.69 -0.26
C TYR A 107 -2.25 10.55 1.17
N GLY A 108 -3.28 11.32 1.54
CA GLY A 108 -3.97 11.12 2.81
C GLY A 108 -4.67 9.76 2.89
N TYR A 109 -5.15 9.21 1.77
CA TYR A 109 -5.66 7.85 1.68
C TYR A 109 -4.58 6.81 2.02
N LEU A 110 -3.33 7.04 1.62
CA LEU A 110 -2.21 6.19 2.03
C LEU A 110 -1.94 6.30 3.54
N VAL A 111 -2.01 7.49 4.12
CA VAL A 111 -1.87 7.68 5.58
C VAL A 111 -2.98 6.98 6.34
N MET A 112 -4.23 7.10 5.88
CA MET A 112 -5.38 6.39 6.44
C MET A 112 -5.10 4.88 6.48
N LEU A 113 -4.58 4.31 5.39
CA LEU A 113 -4.18 2.90 5.33
C LEU A 113 -3.04 2.55 6.28
N MET A 114 -2.00 3.37 6.35
CA MET A 114 -0.88 3.16 7.29
C MET A 114 -1.37 3.16 8.74
N ASN A 115 -2.29 4.08 9.09
CA ASN A 115 -2.94 4.10 10.40
C ASN A 115 -3.73 2.81 10.68
N GLY A 116 -4.50 2.31 9.70
CA GLY A 116 -5.24 1.05 9.84
C GLY A 116 -4.39 -0.21 9.87
N MET A 117 -3.14 -0.15 9.39
CA MET A 117 -2.23 -1.30 9.36
C MET A 117 -1.38 -1.46 10.63
N ARG A 118 -1.40 -0.52 11.59
CA ARG A 118 -0.58 -0.62 12.82
C ARG A 118 -1.21 -1.59 13.82
N ALA A 119 -0.50 -2.64 14.21
CA ALA A 119 -0.98 -3.60 15.22
C ALA A 119 -0.97 -3.05 16.65
N SER A 120 -0.18 -2.00 16.93
CA SER A 120 0.06 -1.48 18.28
C SER A 120 -1.09 -0.67 18.88
N ASN A 121 -2.12 -0.29 18.11
CA ASN A 121 -3.09 0.68 18.57
C ASN A 121 -4.53 0.16 18.63
N THR A 122 -5.02 -0.07 19.84
CA THR A 122 -6.44 -0.37 20.12
C THR A 122 -7.38 0.81 19.79
N THR A 123 -6.82 2.01 19.55
CA THR A 123 -7.53 3.22 19.11
C THR A 123 -7.22 3.62 17.66
N GLY A 124 -6.38 2.83 16.97
CA GLY A 124 -5.96 3.04 15.58
C GLY A 124 -7.01 2.64 14.58
N PHE A 125 -8.12 3.35 14.62
CA PHE A 125 -9.15 3.24 13.62
C PHE A 125 -8.77 4.10 12.42
N MET A 126 -8.93 3.55 11.23
CA MET A 126 -8.96 4.35 10.00
C MET A 126 -10.06 5.40 10.14
N LYS A 127 -9.72 6.67 9.92
CA LYS A 127 -10.67 7.78 9.95
C LYS A 127 -10.75 8.43 8.59
N PHE A 128 -11.96 8.77 8.15
CA PHE A 128 -12.15 9.51 6.90
C PHE A 128 -11.39 10.84 6.89
N ASN A 129 -11.24 11.50 8.05
CA ASN A 129 -10.48 12.73 8.17
C ASN A 129 -8.98 12.56 7.84
N ASP A 130 -8.43 11.34 7.91
CA ASP A 130 -7.04 11.08 7.57
C ASP A 130 -6.76 11.33 6.07
N LEU A 131 -7.80 11.38 5.22
CA LEU A 131 -7.66 11.80 3.81
C LEU A 131 -7.07 13.21 3.66
N PHE A 132 -7.23 14.07 4.66
CA PHE A 132 -6.67 15.42 4.62
C PHE A 132 -5.26 15.50 5.22
N SER A 133 -4.71 14.38 5.70
CA SER A 133 -3.36 14.39 6.27
C SER A 133 -2.25 14.57 5.25
N GLY A 134 -2.49 14.26 3.97
CA GLY A 134 -1.54 14.51 2.88
C GLY A 134 -1.18 15.99 2.68
N PHE A 135 -1.97 16.92 3.24
CA PHE A 135 -1.72 18.36 3.12
C PHE A 135 -0.55 18.86 3.99
N SER A 136 -0.17 18.16 5.05
CA SER A 136 0.96 18.59 5.91
C SER A 136 2.31 18.53 5.19
N LEU A 137 2.41 17.68 4.16
CA LEU A 137 3.61 17.47 3.35
C LEU A 137 3.43 17.96 1.91
N PHE A 138 2.63 19.03 1.74
CA PHE A 138 2.23 19.56 0.45
C PHE A 138 3.40 19.73 -0.54
N VAL A 139 4.44 20.47 -0.14
CA VAL A 139 5.58 20.81 -0.99
C VAL A 139 6.43 19.59 -1.36
N PRO A 140 6.90 18.76 -0.41
CA PRO A 140 7.75 17.62 -0.76
C PRO A 140 6.97 16.56 -1.56
N LEU A 141 5.67 16.38 -1.31
CA LEU A 141 4.82 15.48 -2.12
C LEU A 141 4.59 16.04 -3.53
N LEU A 142 4.42 17.36 -3.69
CA LEU A 142 4.30 17.98 -5.01
C LEU A 142 5.51 17.67 -5.90
N GLY A 143 6.73 17.74 -5.34
CA GLY A 143 7.95 17.39 -6.08
C GLY A 143 7.96 15.94 -6.57
N LEU A 144 7.54 14.99 -5.72
CA LEU A 144 7.41 13.58 -6.11
C LEU A 144 6.32 13.38 -7.15
N MET A 145 5.17 14.05 -7.02
CA MET A 145 4.09 14.00 -8.02
C MET A 145 4.54 14.50 -9.38
N LEU A 146 5.21 15.66 -9.44
CA LEU A 146 5.70 16.23 -10.70
C LEU A 146 6.71 15.30 -11.35
N THR A 147 7.60 14.69 -10.55
CA THR A 147 8.56 13.70 -11.04
C THR A 147 7.83 12.47 -11.59
N GLN A 148 6.83 11.95 -10.87
CA GLN A 148 6.03 10.82 -11.32
C GLN A 148 5.22 11.15 -12.58
N ALA A 149 4.69 12.36 -12.71
CA ALA A 149 3.95 12.81 -13.89
C ALA A 149 4.86 12.86 -15.12
N VAL A 150 6.09 13.39 -14.99
CA VAL A 150 7.08 13.39 -16.08
C VAL A 150 7.45 11.96 -16.50
N LEU A 151 7.66 11.06 -15.53
CA LEU A 151 7.94 9.65 -15.82
C LEU A 151 6.76 8.96 -16.52
N MET A 152 5.54 9.23 -16.07
CA MET A 152 4.32 8.69 -16.69
C MET A 152 4.15 9.18 -18.13
N ILE A 153 4.30 10.48 -18.38
CA ILE A 153 4.24 11.05 -19.74
C ILE A 153 5.33 10.42 -20.62
N SER A 154 6.54 10.28 -20.11
CA SER A 154 7.65 9.63 -20.82
C SER A 154 7.32 8.17 -21.16
N ALA A 155 6.67 7.45 -20.23
CA ALA A 155 6.23 6.06 -20.44
C ALA A 155 5.12 5.95 -21.48
N ILE A 156 4.15 6.87 -21.46
CA ILE A 156 3.09 6.94 -22.46
C ILE A 156 3.69 7.18 -23.85
N VAL A 157 4.62 8.13 -23.98
CA VAL A 157 5.30 8.41 -25.26
C VAL A 157 6.08 7.18 -25.74
N ALA A 158 6.87 6.55 -24.87
CA ALA A 158 7.59 5.32 -25.20
C ALA A 158 6.66 4.17 -25.63
N TYR A 159 5.53 4.01 -24.94
CA TYR A 159 4.50 3.02 -25.25
C TYR A 159 3.81 3.31 -26.60
N ILE A 160 3.48 4.57 -26.90
CA ILE A 160 2.91 4.95 -28.20
C ILE A 160 3.87 4.57 -29.33
N PHE A 161 5.16 4.90 -29.20
CA PHE A 161 6.15 4.46 -30.19
C PHE A 161 6.19 2.94 -30.29
N ALA A 162 6.21 2.21 -29.17
CA ALA A 162 6.18 0.75 -29.13
C ALA A 162 5.01 0.17 -29.95
N VAL A 163 3.80 0.67 -29.71
CA VAL A 163 2.57 0.22 -30.38
C VAL A 163 2.60 0.57 -31.87
N ILE A 164 3.02 1.79 -32.22
CA ILE A 164 3.17 2.20 -33.62
C ILE A 164 4.15 1.27 -34.34
N GLY A 165 5.33 1.03 -33.76
CA GLY A 165 6.32 0.15 -34.35
C GLY A 165 5.82 -1.29 -34.47
N LEU A 166 5.11 -1.82 -33.47
CA LEU A 166 4.47 -3.14 -33.54
C LEU A 166 3.40 -3.20 -34.64
N TYR A 167 2.59 -2.16 -34.79
CA TYR A 167 1.60 -2.04 -35.86
C TYR A 167 2.26 -2.07 -37.25
N PHE A 168 3.33 -1.30 -37.45
CA PHE A 168 4.11 -1.31 -38.69
C PHE A 168 4.72 -2.70 -38.98
N LEU A 169 5.16 -3.42 -37.95
CA LEU A 169 5.71 -4.78 -38.08
C LEU A 169 4.66 -5.81 -38.48
N ILE A 170 3.47 -5.76 -37.89
CA ILE A 170 2.42 -6.77 -38.10
C ILE A 170 1.61 -6.49 -39.37
N PHE A 171 1.11 -5.26 -39.54
CA PHE A 171 0.05 -4.97 -40.49
C PHE A 171 0.54 -4.44 -41.82
N ILE A 172 1.59 -3.62 -41.80
CA ILE A 172 2.06 -2.98 -43.03
C ILE A 172 2.90 -3.95 -43.86
N LYS A 173 3.25 -5.14 -43.32
CA LYS A 173 4.19 -6.10 -43.93
C LYS A 173 5.30 -5.32 -44.63
N LEU A 174 5.85 -4.32 -43.94
CA LEU A 174 7.00 -3.63 -44.46
C LEU A 174 7.97 -4.74 -44.80
N SER A 175 8.41 -4.78 -46.05
CA SER A 175 9.60 -5.50 -46.50
C SER A 175 10.87 -5.07 -45.73
N ALA A 176 10.72 -4.39 -44.58
CA ALA A 176 11.70 -4.28 -43.52
C ALA A 176 12.18 -5.69 -43.21
N PRO A 177 13.43 -5.98 -43.53
CA PRO A 177 13.98 -7.29 -43.25
C PRO A 177 13.89 -7.56 -41.74
N ALA A 178 13.83 -8.82 -41.34
CA ALA A 178 13.80 -9.24 -39.94
C ALA A 178 14.86 -8.54 -39.06
N TRP A 179 16.01 -8.16 -39.65
CA TRP A 179 17.08 -7.42 -38.97
C TRP A 179 16.77 -5.97 -38.62
N VAL A 180 15.67 -5.38 -39.09
CA VAL A 180 15.22 -4.03 -38.69
C VAL A 180 14.13 -4.13 -37.60
N GLY A 181 13.20 -5.06 -37.76
CA GLY A 181 12.02 -5.16 -36.89
C GLY A 181 12.30 -5.73 -35.50
N TYR A 182 13.05 -6.83 -35.41
CA TYR A 182 13.37 -7.43 -34.11
C TYR A 182 14.27 -6.53 -33.25
N PRO A 183 15.31 -5.86 -33.79
CA PRO A 183 16.10 -4.93 -32.99
C PRO A 183 15.32 -3.71 -32.53
N TYR A 184 14.38 -3.19 -33.32
CA TYR A 184 13.49 -2.11 -32.89
C TYR A 184 12.69 -2.51 -31.65
N LEU A 185 12.00 -3.66 -31.69
CA LEU A 185 11.22 -4.15 -30.55
C LEU A 185 12.12 -4.40 -29.33
N ALA A 186 13.31 -4.97 -29.54
CA ALA A 186 14.29 -5.20 -28.47
C ALA A 186 14.74 -3.88 -27.82
N VAL A 187 15.01 -2.84 -28.59
CA VAL A 187 15.37 -1.50 -28.08
C VAL A 187 14.23 -0.90 -27.26
N VAL A 188 12.99 -0.97 -27.76
CA VAL A 188 11.82 -0.45 -27.05
C VAL A 188 11.62 -1.18 -25.72
N LEU A 189 11.66 -2.51 -25.71
CA LEU A 189 11.55 -3.30 -24.49
C LEU A 189 12.71 -3.01 -23.52
N ALA A 190 13.93 -2.84 -24.05
CA ALA A 190 15.10 -2.47 -23.26
C ALA A 190 14.99 -1.07 -22.63
N LEU A 191 14.29 -0.13 -23.27
CA LEU A 191 14.02 1.22 -22.72
C LEU A 191 12.85 1.25 -21.73
N LEU A 192 11.85 0.38 -21.90
CA LEU A 192 10.73 0.28 -20.95
C LEU A 192 11.19 -0.27 -19.59
N TYR A 193 12.15 -1.19 -19.58
CA TYR A 193 12.66 -1.80 -18.34
C TYR A 193 13.24 -0.78 -17.32
N PRO A 194 14.20 0.10 -17.67
CA PRO A 194 14.71 1.11 -16.73
C PRO A 194 13.62 2.13 -16.36
N LEU A 195 12.67 2.41 -17.26
CA LEU A 195 11.58 3.33 -16.95
C LEU A 195 10.62 2.75 -15.90
N ILE A 196 10.30 1.46 -15.99
CA ILE A 196 9.52 0.74 -14.97
C ILE A 196 10.28 0.74 -13.64
N TYR A 197 11.59 0.46 -13.67
CA TYR A 197 12.44 0.50 -12.49
C TYR A 197 12.38 1.86 -11.77
N VAL A 198 12.59 2.94 -12.52
CA VAL A 198 12.57 4.30 -11.97
C VAL A 198 11.16 4.66 -11.49
N SER A 199 10.13 4.33 -12.26
CA SER A 199 8.73 4.63 -11.90
C SER A 199 8.32 3.95 -10.60
N VAL A 200 8.63 2.67 -10.43
CA VAL A 200 8.30 1.92 -9.20
C VAL A 200 9.06 2.49 -8.01
N GLY A 201 10.35 2.78 -8.16
CA GLY A 201 11.17 3.36 -7.09
C GLY A 201 10.68 4.73 -6.64
N ILE A 202 10.36 5.62 -7.58
CA ILE A 202 9.79 6.95 -7.27
C ILE A 202 8.40 6.83 -6.65
N HIS A 203 7.56 5.93 -7.15
CA HIS A 203 6.23 5.73 -6.57
C HIS A 203 6.29 5.24 -5.11
N MET A 204 7.25 4.35 -4.80
CA MET A 204 7.52 3.88 -3.43
C MET A 204 8.11 4.95 -2.51
N ALA A 205 8.75 5.99 -3.06
CA ALA A 205 9.31 7.07 -2.23
C ALA A 205 8.24 7.87 -1.50
N ALA A 206 7.04 7.97 -2.06
CA ALA A 206 5.93 8.73 -1.46
C ALA A 206 5.47 8.16 -0.11
N PRO A 207 5.10 6.86 0.02
CA PRO A 207 4.74 6.32 1.33
C PRO A 207 5.91 6.33 2.33
N VAL A 208 7.16 6.18 1.88
CA VAL A 208 8.34 6.30 2.75
C VAL A 208 8.47 7.72 3.31
N LEU A 209 8.29 8.74 2.47
CA LEU A 209 8.27 10.13 2.90
C LEU A 209 7.12 10.39 3.88
N LEU A 210 5.90 9.95 3.55
CA LEU A 210 4.73 10.13 4.41
C LEU A 210 4.95 9.50 5.79
N GLU A 211 5.48 8.28 5.86
CA GLU A 211 5.65 7.58 7.13
C GLU A 211 6.83 8.11 7.96
N PHE A 212 7.96 8.44 7.33
CA PHE A 212 9.21 8.69 8.06
C PHE A 212 9.69 10.15 8.05
N HIS A 213 8.90 11.10 7.54
CA HIS A 213 9.25 12.53 7.66
C HIS A 213 9.44 12.99 9.12
N THR A 214 8.71 12.42 10.08
CA THR A 214 8.87 12.69 11.53
C THR A 214 10.24 12.26 12.05
N ARG A 215 10.85 11.24 11.44
CA ARG A 215 12.25 10.83 11.67
C ARG A 215 13.25 11.66 10.87
N ARG A 216 12.84 12.83 10.36
CA ARG A 216 13.64 13.77 9.55
C ARG A 216 14.14 13.16 8.23
N ILE A 217 13.38 12.21 7.67
CA ILE A 217 13.67 11.66 6.34
C ILE A 217 13.07 12.57 5.28
N GLY A 218 13.92 13.31 4.58
CA GLY A 218 13.51 14.18 3.47
C GLY A 218 13.33 13.43 2.14
N VAL A 219 12.81 14.13 1.13
CA VAL A 219 12.46 13.59 -0.20
C VAL A 219 13.57 12.73 -0.82
N PHE A 220 14.79 13.25 -0.90
CA PHE A 220 15.91 12.53 -1.53
C PHE A 220 16.30 11.28 -0.76
N ALA A 221 16.24 11.33 0.57
CA ALA A 221 16.49 10.16 1.39
C ALA A 221 15.39 9.12 1.19
N SER A 222 14.11 9.51 1.15
CA SER A 222 13.01 8.60 0.85
C SER A 222 13.16 7.91 -0.50
N VAL A 223 13.61 8.65 -1.53
CA VAL A 223 13.92 8.07 -2.85
C VAL A 223 15.07 7.07 -2.76
N GLY A 224 16.18 7.44 -2.11
CA GLY A 224 17.33 6.54 -1.95
C GLY A 224 16.99 5.26 -1.18
N LEU A 225 16.18 5.36 -0.13
CA LEU A 225 15.70 4.24 0.66
C LEU A 225 14.74 3.35 -0.15
N ALA A 226 13.86 3.96 -0.94
CA ALA A 226 12.96 3.24 -1.83
C ALA A 226 13.74 2.39 -2.84
N PHE A 227 14.73 2.96 -3.51
CA PHE A 227 15.59 2.20 -4.43
C PHE A 227 16.44 1.14 -3.72
N LYS A 228 16.95 1.43 -2.51
CA LYS A 228 17.71 0.45 -1.71
C LYS A 228 16.87 -0.79 -1.39
N GLN A 229 15.62 -0.63 -0.98
CA GLN A 229 14.73 -1.77 -0.73
C GLN A 229 14.27 -2.43 -2.01
N LEU A 230 13.90 -1.66 -3.03
CA LEU A 230 13.51 -2.18 -4.35
C LEU A 230 14.59 -3.10 -4.93
N ASN A 231 15.86 -2.72 -4.84
CA ASN A 231 16.99 -3.51 -5.36
C ASN A 231 17.13 -4.89 -4.70
N LYS A 232 16.68 -5.08 -3.45
CA LYS A 232 16.77 -6.39 -2.77
C LYS A 232 15.92 -7.46 -3.44
N LYS A 233 14.75 -7.10 -3.98
CA LYS A 233 13.78 -8.02 -4.61
C LYS A 233 13.11 -7.43 -5.84
N PHE A 234 13.88 -6.74 -6.69
CA PHE A 234 13.34 -5.94 -7.81
C PHE A 234 12.34 -6.72 -8.67
N THR A 235 12.74 -7.90 -9.16
CA THR A 235 11.89 -8.73 -10.03
C THR A 235 10.58 -9.11 -9.35
N SER A 236 10.62 -9.53 -8.08
CA SER A 236 9.42 -9.92 -7.34
C SER A 236 8.49 -8.73 -7.10
N VAL A 237 9.05 -7.56 -6.78
CA VAL A 237 8.28 -6.32 -6.59
C VAL A 237 7.62 -5.88 -7.90
N VAL A 238 8.34 -5.88 -9.02
CA VAL A 238 7.78 -5.51 -10.33
C VAL A 238 6.70 -6.49 -10.78
N LEU A 239 6.91 -7.80 -10.60
CA LEU A 239 5.88 -8.79 -10.91
C LEU A 239 4.62 -8.57 -10.07
N PHE A 240 4.78 -8.25 -8.78
CA PHE A 240 3.66 -7.93 -7.91
C PHE A 240 2.91 -6.66 -8.35
N VAL A 241 3.63 -5.56 -8.62
CA VAL A 241 3.01 -4.31 -9.12
C VAL A 241 2.32 -4.54 -10.47
N THR A 242 2.90 -5.36 -11.35
CA THR A 242 2.30 -5.75 -12.63
C THR A 242 1.02 -6.56 -12.42
N MET A 243 1.01 -7.50 -11.47
CA MET A 243 -0.20 -8.24 -11.08
C MET A 243 -1.31 -7.28 -10.60
N LEU A 244 -0.97 -6.28 -9.78
CA LEU A 244 -1.93 -5.26 -9.36
C LEU A 244 -2.46 -4.45 -10.55
N ALA A 245 -1.61 -4.06 -11.49
CA ALA A 245 -2.05 -3.37 -12.71
C ALA A 245 -3.01 -4.23 -13.54
N CYS A 246 -2.73 -5.52 -13.72
CA CYS A 246 -3.65 -6.45 -14.39
C CYS A 246 -4.99 -6.57 -13.64
N PHE A 247 -4.96 -6.67 -12.31
CA PHE A 247 -6.17 -6.72 -11.48
C PHE A 247 -7.05 -5.47 -11.67
N GLN A 248 -6.42 -4.30 -11.78
CA GLN A 248 -7.11 -3.03 -12.04
C GLN A 248 -7.72 -2.94 -13.44
N VAL A 249 -7.01 -3.43 -14.46
CA VAL A 249 -7.53 -3.52 -15.83
C VAL A 249 -8.75 -4.44 -15.87
N LEU A 250 -8.71 -5.59 -15.19
CA LEU A 250 -9.86 -6.49 -15.08
C LEU A 250 -11.06 -5.82 -14.40
N GLY A 251 -10.83 -5.08 -13.31
CA GLY A 251 -11.87 -4.30 -12.65
C GLY A 251 -12.47 -3.22 -13.55
N THR A 252 -11.66 -2.59 -14.39
CA THR A 252 -12.11 -1.58 -15.36
C THR A 252 -12.95 -2.22 -16.48
N LEU A 253 -12.54 -3.39 -16.98
CA LEU A 253 -13.26 -4.16 -18.00
C LEU A 253 -14.62 -4.69 -17.51
N ALA A 254 -14.81 -4.87 -16.20
CA ALA A 254 -16.09 -5.21 -15.59
C ALA A 254 -17.04 -4.00 -15.50
N PHE A 255 -17.34 -3.38 -16.65
CA PHE A 255 -18.24 -2.22 -16.82
C PHE A 255 -17.88 -1.00 -15.97
N GLY A 256 -16.61 -0.83 -15.60
CA GLY A 256 -16.16 0.27 -14.75
C GLY A 256 -16.58 0.17 -13.28
N VAL A 257 -17.65 -0.55 -12.94
CA VAL A 257 -18.08 -0.75 -11.54
C VAL A 257 -17.04 -1.55 -10.75
N GLY A 258 -16.38 -2.50 -11.41
CA GLY A 258 -15.32 -3.29 -10.78
C GLY A 258 -14.17 -2.45 -10.23
N ILE A 259 -13.88 -1.27 -10.79
CA ILE A 259 -12.78 -0.41 -10.34
C ILE A 259 -12.96 0.09 -8.90
N PHE A 260 -14.21 0.28 -8.45
CA PHE A 260 -14.51 0.71 -7.09
C PHE A 260 -14.18 -0.37 -6.04
N PHE A 261 -14.00 -1.61 -6.47
CA PHE A 261 -13.53 -2.70 -5.62
C PHE A 261 -12.04 -2.99 -5.86
N THR A 262 -11.63 -3.15 -7.12
CA THR A 262 -10.25 -3.55 -7.43
C THR A 262 -9.26 -2.47 -7.04
N ALA A 263 -9.60 -1.19 -7.17
CA ALA A 263 -8.66 -0.11 -6.89
C ALA A 263 -8.35 0.08 -5.41
N PRO A 264 -9.33 0.25 -4.51
CA PRO A 264 -9.01 0.35 -3.11
C PRO A 264 -8.34 -0.92 -2.59
N LEU A 265 -8.72 -2.12 -3.06
CA LEU A 265 -8.04 -3.36 -2.69
C LEU A 265 -6.59 -3.43 -3.21
N SER A 266 -6.32 -3.00 -4.46
CA SER A 266 -4.96 -2.89 -5.00
C SER A 266 -4.10 -1.94 -4.19
N ILE A 267 -4.65 -0.83 -3.71
CA ILE A 267 -3.91 0.11 -2.87
C ILE A 267 -3.59 -0.53 -1.51
N VAL A 268 -4.53 -1.27 -0.91
CA VAL A 268 -4.28 -2.03 0.34
C VAL A 268 -3.18 -3.08 0.14
N LEU A 269 -3.24 -3.84 -0.95
CA LEU A 269 -2.22 -4.83 -1.33
C LEU A 269 -0.84 -4.19 -1.49
N TYR A 270 -0.80 -3.06 -2.20
CA TYR A 270 0.42 -2.29 -2.38
C TYR A 270 0.98 -1.77 -1.05
N MET A 271 0.12 -1.21 -0.19
CA MET A 271 0.54 -0.67 1.10
C MET A 271 0.97 -1.76 2.09
N THR A 272 0.42 -2.97 1.98
CA THR A 272 0.89 -4.13 2.75
C THR A 272 2.29 -4.56 2.32
N LEU A 273 2.58 -4.55 1.01
CA LEU A 273 3.95 -4.75 0.51
C LEU A 273 4.90 -3.65 1.03
N VAL A 274 4.47 -2.39 0.97
CA VAL A 274 5.26 -1.25 1.50
C VAL A 274 5.56 -1.45 2.99
N LYS A 275 4.58 -1.86 3.79
CA LYS A 275 4.78 -2.21 5.20
C LYS A 275 5.82 -3.32 5.38
N ASP A 276 5.76 -4.38 4.59
CA ASP A 276 6.77 -5.45 4.67
C ASP A 276 8.18 -4.94 4.34
N MET A 277 8.30 -4.07 3.33
CA MET A 277 9.56 -3.49 2.86
C MET A 277 10.19 -2.48 3.82
N PHE A 278 9.40 -1.56 4.35
CA PHE A 278 9.89 -0.37 5.05
C PHE A 278 9.53 -0.33 6.53
N GLY A 279 8.62 -1.19 6.97
CA GLY A 279 7.97 -1.10 8.26
C GLY A 279 7.07 0.12 8.40
N LEU A 280 6.43 0.23 9.57
CA LEU A 280 5.69 1.40 10.02
C LEU A 280 6.20 1.83 11.40
N ASN A 281 6.12 3.11 11.72
CA ASN A 281 6.37 3.58 13.08
C ASN A 281 5.30 3.03 14.03
N ALA A 282 5.69 2.84 15.30
CA ALA A 282 4.77 2.43 16.34
C ALA A 282 3.67 3.47 16.62
N SER A 283 3.99 4.75 16.44
CA SER A 283 3.09 5.89 16.62
C SER A 283 2.29 6.20 15.35
N GLU A 284 1.07 6.68 15.55
CA GLU A 284 0.25 7.16 14.44
C GLU A 284 0.74 8.48 13.87
N PHE A 285 0.51 8.65 12.57
CA PHE A 285 0.67 9.94 11.94
C PHE A 285 -0.71 10.56 11.67
N ARG A 286 -0.97 11.72 12.28
CA ARG A 286 -2.15 12.55 11.99
C ARG A 286 -1.74 14.01 11.86
N ALA A 287 -1.97 14.59 10.69
CA ALA A 287 -1.65 15.98 10.40
C ALA A 287 -2.39 17.00 11.30
N SER A 288 -3.46 16.60 11.99
CA SER A 288 -4.13 17.46 12.99
C SER A 288 -3.21 17.90 14.13
N GLU A 289 -2.04 17.27 14.29
CA GLU A 289 -1.05 17.63 15.30
C GLU A 289 0.06 18.54 14.78
N CYS A 290 0.26 18.66 13.46
CA CYS A 290 1.22 19.59 12.87
C CYS A 290 0.90 19.89 11.39
N VAL A 291 0.23 21.01 11.13
CA VAL A 291 -0.12 21.47 9.77
C VAL A 291 1.09 22.09 9.05
N VAL A 292 2.12 22.50 9.80
CA VAL A 292 3.36 23.11 9.28
C VAL A 292 4.53 22.67 10.16
N CYS A 293 5.02 21.46 9.95
CA CYS A 293 6.32 21.04 10.50
C CYS A 293 7.36 21.28 9.40
N VAL A 294 7.88 22.52 9.34
CA VAL A 294 9.07 22.91 8.55
C VAL A 294 10.32 22.57 9.35
#